data_AF-A0A7V6UPX3-F1
#
_entry.id   AF-A0A7V6UPX3-F1
#
_cell.length_a   1.000
_cell.length_b   1.000
_cell.length_c   1.000
_cell.angle_alpha   90.00
_cell.angle_beta   90.00
_cell.angle_gamma   90.00
#
_symmetry.space_group_name_H-M   'P 1'
#
loop_
_entity.id
_entity.type
_entity.pdbx_description
1 polymer ?
#
loop_
_entity_poly.entity_id
_entity_poly.type
_entity_poly.pdbx_seq_one_letter_code
_entity_poly.pdbx_strand_id
1 'polypeptide(L)' 'MNVYENEREQEIKNLVEKDSKFEGRDRYFLDVDRMINEGMAGGTIINREDYKQIGEDRSFETEEPPQELE' A
#
# COMPACT_ATOMS: atom_id res chain seq x y z
N MET A 1 -24.30 -9.44 3.84
CA MET A 1 -23.54 -8.50 3.01
C MET A 1 -24.53 -7.58 2.33
N ASN A 2 -24.44 -6.28 2.54
CA ASN A 2 -25.43 -5.30 2.11
C ASN A 2 -25.14 -4.86 0.66
N VAL A 3 -26.17 -4.77 -0.20
CA VAL A 3 -26.01 -4.40 -1.62
C VAL A 3 -25.43 -2.99 -1.78
N TYR A 4 -25.81 -2.06 -0.88
CA TYR A 4 -25.31 -0.69 -0.87
C TYR A 4 -23.83 -0.56 -0.49
N GLU A 5 -23.31 -1.48 0.32
CA GLU A 5 -21.88 -1.51 0.66
C GLU A 5 -21.06 -1.91 -0.57
N ASN A 6 -21.57 -2.85 -1.36
CA ASN A 6 -20.91 -3.35 -2.56
C ASN A 6 -20.83 -2.28 -3.66
N GLU A 7 -21.89 -1.51 -3.90
CA GLU A 7 -21.87 -0.42 -4.90
C GLU A 7 -20.84 0.67 -4.55
N ARG A 8 -20.75 1.04 -3.27
CA ARG A 8 -19.75 2.00 -2.79
C ARG A 8 -18.32 1.47 -2.90
N GLU A 9 -18.11 0.20 -2.59
CA GLU A 9 -16.80 -0.44 -2.76
C GLU A 9 -16.36 -0.44 -4.23
N GLN A 10 -17.28 -0.72 -5.16
CA GLN A 10 -17.00 -0.65 -6.60
C GLN A 10 -16.68 0.77 -7.06
N GLU A 11 -17.39 1.78 -6.57
CA GLU A 11 -17.13 3.18 -6.91
C GLU A 11 -15.75 3.62 -6.42
N ILE A 12 -15.39 3.30 -5.17
CA ILE A 12 -14.07 3.59 -4.60
C ILE A 12 -12.99 2.89 -5.41
N LYS A 13 -13.19 1.62 -5.74
CA LYS A 13 -12.24 0.84 -6.55
C LYS A 13 -12.00 1.49 -7.91
N ASN A 14 -13.06 1.92 -8.60
CA ASN A 14 -12.97 2.60 -9.89
C ASN A 14 -12.22 3.94 -9.80
N LEU A 15 -12.43 4.71 -8.73
CA LEU A 15 -11.72 5.97 -8.50
C LEU A 15 -10.22 5.73 -8.27
N VAL A 16 -9.87 4.77 -7.40
CA VAL A 16 -8.47 4.39 -7.13
C VAL A 16 -7.78 3.90 -8.41
N GLU A 17 -8.43 3.03 -9.18
CA GLU A 17 -7.88 2.54 -10.45
C GLU A 17 -7.67 3.67 -11.45
N LYS A 18 -8.54 4.68 -11.48
CA LYS A 18 -8.43 5.83 -12.39
C LYS A 18 -7.26 6.74 -12.01
N ASP A 19 -7.06 7.01 -10.72
CA ASP A 19 -6.00 7.89 -10.23
C ASP A 19 -4.61 7.24 -10.35
N SER A 20 -4.52 5.91 -10.29
CA SER A 20 -3.26 5.16 -10.38
C SER A 20 -2.74 4.95 -11.82
N LYS A 21 -3.51 5.22 -12.89
CA LYS A 21 -3.13 4.80 -14.27
C LYS A 21 -1.82 5.35 -14.83
N PHE A 22 -1.23 6.39 -14.23
CA PHE A 22 -0.07 7.09 -14.79
C PHE A 22 1.08 7.33 -13.81
N GLU A 23 1.10 6.64 -12.67
CA GLU A 23 2.14 6.80 -11.65
C GLU A 23 3.49 6.16 -12.01
N GLY A 24 3.52 5.28 -13.01
CA GLY A 24 4.76 4.65 -13.49
C GLY A 24 5.40 3.66 -12.51
N ARG A 25 4.62 3.12 -11.54
CA ARG A 25 5.09 2.11 -10.58
C ARG A 25 5.59 0.83 -11.24
N ASP A 26 5.15 0.55 -12.46
CA ASP A 26 5.60 -0.57 -13.30
C ASP A 26 7.03 -0.41 -13.83
N ARG A 27 7.57 0.81 -13.83
CA ARG A 27 8.90 1.12 -14.39
C ARG A 27 10.02 1.20 -13.36
N TYR A 28 9.69 1.16 -12.08
CA TYR A 28 10.64 1.36 -10.99
C TYR A 28 10.36 0.41 -9.83
N PHE A 29 11.42 -0.09 -9.21
CA PHE A 29 11.30 -0.72 -7.90
C PHE A 29 11.00 0.35 -6.86
N LEU A 30 9.93 0.14 -6.09
CA LEU A 30 9.54 1.01 -4.99
C LEU A 30 9.99 0.40 -3.67
N ASP A 31 10.61 1.22 -2.82
CA ASP A 31 10.91 0.87 -1.44
C ASP A 31 9.63 1.00 -0.60
N VAL A 32 8.76 -0.02 -0.69
CA VAL A 32 7.44 -0.02 -0.03
C VAL A 32 7.59 0.00 1.49
N ASP A 33 8.59 -0.68 2.03
CA ASP A 33 8.85 -0.72 3.46
C ASP A 33 9.23 0.68 3.97
N ARG A 34 9.98 1.46 3.21
CA ARG A 34 10.22 2.87 3.53
C ARG A 34 8.94 3.71 3.46
N MET A 35 8.06 3.49 2.47
CA MET A 35 6.80 4.22 2.40
C MET A 35 5.91 3.95 3.62
N ILE A 36 5.91 2.72 4.14
CA ILE A 36 5.16 2.34 5.33
C ILE A 36 5.84 2.87 6.60
N ASN A 37 7.14 2.60 6.78
CA ASN A 37 7.87 2.92 8.01
C ASN A 37 8.23 4.41 8.15
N GLU A 38 8.47 5.10 7.04
CA GLU A 38 8.95 6.50 7.01
C GLU A 38 7.97 7.45 6.29
N GLY A 39 7.14 6.93 5.37
CA GLY A 39 6.48 7.72 4.34
C GLY A 39 5.02 8.14 4.55
N MET A 40 4.30 7.70 5.58
CA MET A 40 2.88 8.05 5.74
C MET A 40 2.48 8.56 7.13
N ALA A 41 3.35 8.44 8.12
CA ALA A 41 3.16 8.99 9.47
C ALA A 41 4.46 8.96 10.31
N GLY A 42 5.64 8.99 9.68
CA GLY A 42 6.97 8.66 10.26
C GLY A 42 7.45 9.47 11.48
N GLY A 43 6.59 10.25 12.13
CA GLY A 43 6.84 10.86 13.44
C GLY A 43 5.57 11.10 14.28
N THR A 44 4.39 10.64 13.84
CA THR A 44 3.12 10.82 14.56
C THR A 44 2.57 9.45 14.94
N ILE A 45 2.54 9.18 16.23
CA ILE A 45 1.92 7.97 16.78
C ILE A 45 0.50 8.34 17.23
N ILE A 46 -0.50 7.95 16.45
CA ILE A 46 -1.90 8.02 16.88
C ILE A 46 -2.18 6.77 17.73
N ASN A 47 -2.12 6.92 19.05
CA ASN A 47 -2.57 5.88 19.97
C ASN A 47 -4.10 5.94 20.12
N ARG A 48 -4.83 5.43 19.13
CA ARG A 48 -6.20 4.93 19.35
C ARG A 48 -6.12 3.43 19.57
N GLU A 49 -6.79 2.94 20.61
CA GLU A 49 -6.69 1.53 21.05
C GLU A 49 -6.91 0.53 19.90
N ASP A 50 -7.81 0.85 18.96
CA ASP A 50 -8.17 -0.01 17.83
C ASP A 50 -7.34 0.23 16.54
N TYR A 51 -6.50 1.27 16.48
CA TYR A 51 -5.77 1.69 15.27
C TYR A 51 -4.30 1.97 15.57
N LYS A 52 -3.60 0.96 16.09
CA LYS A 52 -2.15 1.05 16.31
C LYS A 52 -1.44 1.10 14.96
N GLN A 53 -0.73 2.18 14.69
CA GLN A 53 0.08 2.36 13.48
C GLN A 53 1.43 1.65 13.55
N ILE A 54 1.84 1.18 14.74
CA ILE A 54 3.15 0.58 15.00
C ILE A 54 3.00 -0.90 15.32
N GLY A 55 3.87 -1.73 14.74
CA GLY A 55 3.89 -3.18 14.96
C GLY A 55 2.95 -3.98 14.06
N GLU A 56 2.45 -3.40 12.97
CA GLU A 56 1.83 -4.16 11.89
C GLU A 56 2.94 -4.88 11.11
N ASP A 57 2.86 -6.21 11.06
CA ASP A 57 3.77 -7.05 10.29
C ASP A 57 3.10 -7.42 8.96
N ARG A 58 3.85 -7.31 7.86
CA ARG A 58 3.38 -7.69 6.53
C ARG A 58 4.12 -8.93 6.06
N SER A 59 3.43 -9.77 5.29
CA SER A 59 4.12 -10.83 4.57
C SER A 59 5.06 -10.24 3.53
N PHE A 60 6.27 -10.80 3.44
CA PHE A 60 7.20 -10.49 2.37
C PHE A 60 6.65 -10.96 1.03
N GLU A 61 6.75 -10.10 0.02
CA GLU A 61 6.48 -10.50 -1.36
C GLU A 61 7.67 -11.30 -1.90
N THR A 62 7.41 -12.19 -2.87
CA THR A 62 8.49 -12.92 -3.52
C THR A 62 9.18 -12.00 -4.51
N GLU A 63 10.41 -11.60 -4.19
CA GLU A 63 11.24 -10.80 -5.10
C GLU A 63 11.94 -11.69 -6.14
N GLU A 64 12.24 -11.12 -7.30
CA GLU A 64 13.09 -11.77 -8.29
C GLU A 64 14.52 -11.93 -7.76
N PRO A 65 15.22 -13.04 -8.08
CA PRO A 65 16.60 -13.21 -7.66
C PRO A 65 17.49 -12.09 -8.22
N PRO A 66 18.60 -11.75 -7.54
CA PRO A 66 19.54 -10.74 -8.03
C PRO A 66 19.98 -11.04 -9.47
N GLN A 67 20.04 -10.01 -10.31
CA GLN A 67 20.58 -10.15 -11.66
C GLN A 67 22.08 -10.47 -11.57
N GLU A 68 22.52 -11.51 -12.26
CA GLU A 68 23.95 -11.76 -12.44
C GLU A 68 24.54 -10.68 -13.36
N LEU A 69 25.62 -10.04 -12.91
CA LEU A 69 26.38 -9.10 -13.74
C LEU A 69 27.21 -9.91 -14.74
N GLU A 70 27.10 -9.59 -16.04
CA GLU A 70 28.01 -10.10 -17.09
C GLU A 70 29.44 -9.51 -16.97
#